data_AF-A0A7Y4X454-F1
#
_entry.id   AF-A0A7Y4X454-F1
#
_cell.length_a   1.000
_cell.length_b   1.000
_cell.length_c   1.000
_cell.angle_alpha   90.00
_cell.angle_beta   90.00
_cell.angle_gamma   90.00
#
_symmetry.space_group_name_H-M   'P 1'
#
loop_
_entity.id
_entity.type
_entity.pdbx_description
1 polymer ?
#
loop_
_entity_poly.entity_id
_entity_poly.type
_entity_poly.pdbx_seq_one_letter_code
_entity_poly.pdbx_strand_id
1 'polypeptide(L)'
;MALHKEFPESPYAILDPALRWFPADESLRESSAEKLMPPLVPQLRRKVKEWRDSGYMGATDTSKSLLNWWFNTPHLLLQADGTMAEFQYYFAQREAPETIIYLHDVVGVQDKYDLMRFDSSGAVSTGMFDETWRRFVVKMATGSGKTKVLSLVLAWSIYHKLYEPESGLARNFLVLAPNIIVLDRIYKDFQGLRIFLKDDPVLPDNGVDGRNWRDDFQLTLHVQDEVRITRPTGNIFLTNIHRVYAGDDIPASPEDEETMDYFLGKRPSGATTDSKVDLGMIVRDIDELMVLNDEAHHIHDPRMAWFKSIEDIHNRLKQKGSALSLQVDVTATPKHNNGAIFVQTVADYPLVEAIKQNVV
;
A
#
# COMPACT_ATOMS: atom_id res chain seq x y z
N MET A 1 -27.57 -11.46 -3.71
CA MET A 1 -26.10 -11.41 -3.54
C MET A 1 -25.75 -12.34 -2.40
N ALA A 2 -24.73 -13.19 -2.52
CA ALA A 2 -24.27 -14.10 -1.46
C ALA A 2 -23.49 -13.32 -0.38
N LEU A 3 -24.16 -12.35 0.26
CA LEU A 3 -23.72 -11.62 1.43
C LEU A 3 -24.36 -12.26 2.66
N HIS A 4 -23.63 -12.33 3.77
CA HIS A 4 -24.21 -12.75 5.04
C HIS A 4 -25.40 -11.85 5.40
N LYS A 5 -26.48 -12.44 5.95
CA LYS A 5 -27.73 -11.72 6.24
C LYS A 5 -27.55 -10.55 7.22
N GLU A 6 -26.60 -10.70 8.14
CA GLU A 6 -26.26 -9.70 9.16
C GLU A 6 -25.09 -8.79 8.76
N PHE A 7 -24.71 -8.76 7.47
CA PHE A 7 -23.65 -7.86 7.01
C PHE A 7 -24.07 -6.39 7.19
N PRO A 8 -23.27 -5.57 7.92
CA PRO A 8 -23.70 -4.23 8.29
C PRO A 8 -23.67 -3.27 7.11
N GLU A 9 -24.59 -2.30 7.14
CA GLU A 9 -24.71 -1.26 6.11
C GLU A 9 -23.74 -0.11 6.30
N SER A 10 -23.27 0.13 7.53
CA SER A 10 -22.29 1.18 7.79
C SER A 10 -20.89 0.73 7.37
N PRO A 11 -20.16 1.50 6.53
CA PRO A 11 -18.78 1.19 6.18
C PRO A 11 -17.81 1.42 7.34
N TYR A 12 -18.25 2.07 8.42
CA TYR A 12 -17.47 2.33 9.63
C TYR A 12 -17.62 1.20 10.67
N ALA A 13 -18.59 0.29 10.50
CA ALA A 13 -18.81 -0.80 11.43
C ALA A 13 -17.61 -1.78 11.41
N ILE A 14 -17.08 -2.08 12.59
CA ILE A 14 -16.04 -3.11 12.74
C ILE A 14 -16.65 -4.47 12.37
N LEU A 15 -16.14 -5.09 11.30
CA LEU A 15 -16.68 -6.36 10.81
C LEU A 15 -16.12 -7.53 11.60
N ASP A 16 -17.02 -8.45 11.99
CA ASP A 16 -16.62 -9.79 12.40
C ASP A 16 -16.13 -10.58 11.17
N PRO A 17 -14.99 -11.28 11.22
CA PRO A 17 -14.47 -12.10 10.14
C PRO A 17 -15.46 -13.11 9.55
N ALA A 18 -16.48 -13.54 10.31
CA ALA A 18 -17.53 -14.45 9.84
C ALA A 18 -18.57 -13.77 8.93
N LEU A 19 -18.77 -12.46 9.09
CA LEU A 19 -19.77 -11.66 8.39
C LEU A 19 -19.18 -11.10 7.08
N ARG A 20 -19.16 -11.91 6.02
CA ARG A 20 -18.55 -11.51 4.73
C ARG A 20 -19.35 -11.96 3.52
N TRP A 21 -19.06 -11.33 2.39
CA TRP A 21 -19.48 -11.79 1.08
C TRP A 21 -18.71 -13.05 0.67
N PHE A 22 -19.41 -13.95 -0.03
CA PHE A 22 -18.83 -15.15 -0.59
C PHE A 22 -19.23 -15.33 -2.06
N PRO A 23 -18.30 -15.60 -2.99
CA PRO A 23 -18.57 -15.74 -4.42
C PRO A 23 -19.27 -17.05 -4.85
N ALA A 24 -19.85 -17.81 -3.93
CA ALA A 24 -20.66 -19.00 -4.23
C ALA A 24 -21.91 -19.07 -3.34
N ASP A 25 -22.77 -20.05 -3.61
CA ASP A 25 -23.91 -20.35 -2.75
C ASP A 25 -23.43 -20.68 -1.32
N GLU A 26 -24.23 -20.35 -0.31
CA GLU A 26 -23.84 -20.50 1.11
C GLU A 26 -23.59 -21.97 1.46
N SER A 27 -24.24 -22.89 0.74
CA SER A 27 -24.03 -24.34 0.79
C SER A 27 -22.68 -24.82 0.25
N LEU A 28 -21.99 -24.02 -0.57
CA LEU A 28 -20.67 -24.31 -1.16
C LEU A 28 -19.53 -23.61 -0.42
N ARG A 29 -19.84 -22.95 0.71
CA ARG A 29 -18.87 -22.17 1.50
C ARG A 29 -17.77 -23.02 2.10
N GLU A 30 -18.03 -24.29 2.43
CA GLU A 30 -17.00 -25.19 2.95
C GLU A 30 -16.17 -25.86 1.85
N SER A 31 -16.73 -26.10 0.65
CA SER A 31 -16.07 -26.88 -0.41
C SER A 31 -15.38 -26.06 -1.50
N SER A 32 -15.77 -24.81 -1.71
CA SER A 32 -15.36 -23.98 -2.86
C SER A 32 -14.71 -22.66 -2.47
N ALA A 33 -14.60 -22.37 -1.17
CA ALA A 33 -14.08 -21.09 -0.67
C ALA A 33 -12.62 -20.85 -1.01
N GLU A 34 -11.86 -21.93 -1.03
CA GLU A 34 -10.42 -21.93 -1.21
C GLU A 34 -9.98 -21.50 -2.61
N LYS A 35 -10.86 -21.58 -3.62
CA LYS A 35 -10.52 -21.23 -5.01
C LYS A 35 -10.89 -19.81 -5.42
N LEU A 36 -11.75 -19.13 -4.65
CA LEU A 36 -12.36 -17.86 -5.05
C LEU A 36 -12.02 -16.69 -4.12
N MET A 37 -11.47 -16.99 -2.94
CA MET A 37 -11.00 -16.01 -1.97
C MET A 37 -9.47 -16.03 -1.93
N PRO A 38 -8.82 -14.91 -1.56
CA PRO A 38 -7.39 -14.94 -1.34
C PRO A 38 -7.08 -15.84 -0.13
N PRO A 39 -6.14 -16.80 -0.27
CA PRO A 39 -6.03 -17.94 0.65
C PRO A 39 -5.61 -17.57 2.07
N LEU A 40 -4.87 -16.45 2.24
CA LEU A 40 -4.35 -16.02 3.54
C LEU A 40 -5.37 -15.19 4.34
N VAL A 41 -6.28 -14.49 3.66
CA VAL A 41 -7.17 -13.48 4.28
C VAL A 41 -8.08 -14.06 5.38
N PRO A 42 -8.72 -15.24 5.22
CA PRO A 42 -9.61 -15.76 6.25
C PRO A 42 -8.93 -15.97 7.61
N GLN A 43 -7.71 -16.51 7.62
CA GLN A 43 -6.95 -16.68 8.86
C GLN A 43 -6.43 -15.35 9.40
N LEU A 44 -5.87 -14.50 8.53
CA LEU A 44 -5.32 -13.20 8.93
C LEU A 44 -6.36 -12.33 9.61
N ARG A 45 -7.58 -12.29 9.09
CA ARG A 45 -8.68 -11.52 9.71
C ARG A 45 -9.00 -11.95 11.13
N ARG A 46 -9.05 -13.25 11.40
CA ARG A 46 -9.29 -13.78 12.75
C ARG A 46 -8.16 -13.35 13.68
N LYS A 47 -6.91 -13.50 13.22
CA LYS A 47 -5.72 -13.10 13.99
C LYS A 47 -5.62 -11.60 14.24
N VAL A 48 -5.90 -10.78 13.23
CA VAL A 48 -5.92 -9.32 13.35
C VAL A 48 -7.06 -8.85 14.26
N LYS A 49 -8.23 -9.49 14.21
CA LYS A 49 -9.31 -9.22 15.17
C LYS A 49 -8.87 -9.55 16.60
N GLU A 50 -8.37 -10.76 16.84
CA GLU A 50 -7.85 -11.19 18.16
C GLU A 50 -6.81 -10.19 18.68
N TRP A 51 -5.88 -9.78 17.82
CA TRP A 51 -4.83 -8.82 18.15
C TRP A 51 -5.36 -7.41 18.43
N ARG A 52 -6.30 -6.92 17.63
CA ARG A 52 -6.99 -5.63 17.85
C ARG A 52 -7.72 -5.62 19.18
N ASP A 53 -8.49 -6.67 19.48
CA ASP A 53 -9.26 -6.80 20.71
C ASP A 53 -8.37 -6.91 21.96
N SER A 54 -7.11 -7.35 21.79
CA SER A 54 -6.09 -7.37 22.85
C SER A 54 -5.45 -6.01 23.15
N GLY A 55 -5.83 -4.95 22.43
CA GLY A 55 -5.18 -3.64 22.51
C GLY A 55 -3.82 -3.61 21.81
N TYR A 56 -3.69 -4.30 20.68
CA TYR A 56 -2.47 -4.36 19.86
C TYR A 56 -1.24 -4.93 20.60
N MET A 57 -1.45 -5.97 21.42
CA MET A 57 -0.37 -6.61 22.17
C MET A 57 0.75 -7.12 21.25
N GLY A 58 2.01 -6.94 21.66
CA GLY A 58 3.19 -7.38 20.90
C GLY A 58 3.67 -6.40 19.83
N ALA A 59 2.89 -5.38 19.47
CA ALA A 59 3.36 -4.34 18.55
C ALA A 59 4.30 -3.33 19.22
N THR A 60 5.08 -2.62 18.41
CA THR A 60 5.96 -1.54 18.88
C THR A 60 5.15 -0.40 19.48
N ASP A 61 5.79 0.40 20.33
CA ASP A 61 5.13 1.55 20.96
C ASP A 61 4.69 2.57 19.91
N THR A 62 5.53 2.81 18.89
CA THR A 62 5.18 3.66 17.74
C THR A 62 3.95 3.15 17.00
N SER A 63 3.86 1.85 16.70
CA SER A 63 2.70 1.28 16.02
C SER A 63 1.44 1.40 16.88
N LYS A 64 1.53 1.16 18.19
CA LYS A 64 0.38 1.34 19.11
C LYS A 64 -0.09 2.79 19.15
N SER A 65 0.83 3.75 19.25
CA SER A 65 0.49 5.18 19.24
C SER A 65 -0.27 5.57 17.98
N LEU A 66 0.24 5.17 16.81
CA LEU A 66 -0.40 5.46 15.53
C LEU A 66 -1.76 4.77 15.37
N LEU A 67 -1.87 3.48 15.70
CA LEU A 67 -3.13 2.74 15.60
C LEU A 67 -4.22 3.31 16.53
N ASN A 68 -3.85 3.65 17.76
CA ASN A 68 -4.78 4.30 18.69
C ASN A 68 -5.17 5.69 18.21
N TRP A 69 -4.20 6.47 17.73
CA TRP A 69 -4.47 7.77 17.13
C TRP A 69 -5.45 7.65 15.98
N TRP A 70 -5.22 6.78 15.00
CA TRP A 70 -6.07 6.69 13.81
C TRP A 70 -7.47 6.14 14.07
N PHE A 71 -7.61 5.17 14.98
CA PHE A 71 -8.83 4.36 15.05
C PHE A 71 -9.57 4.40 16.38
N ASN A 72 -8.95 4.92 17.44
CA ASN A 72 -9.54 4.97 18.78
C ASN A 72 -9.62 6.41 19.34
N THR A 73 -8.92 7.37 18.72
CA THR A 73 -9.02 8.80 19.05
C THR A 73 -10.07 9.48 18.15
N PRO A 74 -11.04 10.23 18.71
CA PRO A 74 -11.96 11.03 17.91
C PRO A 74 -11.26 12.20 17.20
N HIS A 75 -11.55 12.40 15.92
CA HIS A 75 -10.98 13.48 15.11
C HIS A 75 -12.07 14.42 14.63
N LEU A 76 -11.98 15.71 14.93
CA LEU A 76 -12.90 16.72 14.42
C LEU A 76 -12.23 17.50 13.30
N LEU A 77 -12.80 17.41 12.09
CA LEU A 77 -12.31 18.13 10.92
C LEU A 77 -13.29 19.22 10.49
N LEU A 78 -12.72 20.35 10.06
CA LEU A 78 -13.47 21.45 9.49
C LEU A 78 -13.95 21.09 8.08
N GLN A 79 -15.26 21.12 7.88
CA GLN A 79 -15.91 20.90 6.59
C GLN A 79 -15.90 22.16 5.74
N ALA A 80 -16.17 22.00 4.44
CA ALA A 80 -16.19 23.10 3.48
C ALA A 80 -17.25 24.17 3.81
N ASP A 81 -18.32 23.81 4.52
CA ASP A 81 -19.37 24.71 4.99
C ASP A 81 -19.05 25.41 6.33
N GLY A 82 -17.86 25.17 6.88
CA GLY A 82 -17.40 25.73 8.15
C GLY A 82 -17.87 24.97 9.39
N THR A 83 -18.58 23.85 9.23
CA THR A 83 -18.98 23.00 10.36
C THR A 83 -17.85 22.05 10.77
N MET A 84 -17.86 21.60 12.02
CA MET A 84 -16.97 20.52 12.48
C MET A 84 -17.71 19.20 12.38
N ALA A 85 -17.11 18.21 11.71
CA ALA A 85 -17.63 16.86 11.66
C ALA A 85 -16.59 15.86 12.17
N GLU A 86 -17.07 14.80 12.81
CA GLU A 86 -16.20 13.71 13.22
C GLU A 86 -15.72 12.93 11.99
N PHE A 87 -14.41 12.84 11.83
CA PHE A 87 -13.78 12.04 10.81
C PHE A 87 -13.59 10.61 11.30
N GLN A 88 -13.95 9.65 10.45
CA GLN A 88 -13.72 8.23 10.69
C GLN A 88 -13.20 7.57 9.42
N TYR A 89 -12.22 6.68 9.56
CA TYR A 89 -11.80 5.80 8.48
C TYR A 89 -12.83 4.68 8.30
N TYR A 90 -13.07 4.26 7.05
CA TYR A 90 -13.84 3.05 6.79
C TYR A 90 -13.14 1.83 7.42
N PHE A 91 -13.89 0.80 7.79
CA PHE A 91 -13.31 -0.39 8.39
C PHE A 91 -12.29 -1.06 7.46
N ALA A 92 -12.50 -1.04 6.14
CA ALA A 92 -11.51 -1.52 5.17
C ALA A 92 -10.19 -0.71 5.18
N GLN A 93 -10.27 0.60 5.45
CA GLN A 93 -9.10 1.49 5.59
C GLN A 93 -8.40 1.29 6.94
N ARG A 94 -9.06 0.67 7.93
CA ARG A 94 -8.47 0.23 9.20
C ARG A 94 -7.86 -1.17 9.11
N GLU A 95 -8.61 -2.13 8.57
CA GLU A 95 -8.21 -3.54 8.48
C GLU A 95 -6.92 -3.70 7.65
N ALA A 96 -6.74 -2.91 6.60
CA ALA A 96 -5.55 -2.96 5.75
C ALA A 96 -4.24 -2.60 6.51
N PRO A 97 -4.07 -1.39 7.08
CA PRO A 97 -2.87 -1.05 7.84
C PRO A 97 -2.71 -1.90 9.10
N GLU A 98 -3.79 -2.26 9.81
CA GLU A 98 -3.68 -3.19 10.94
C GLU A 98 -3.09 -4.54 10.52
N THR A 99 -3.50 -5.07 9.38
CA THR A 99 -2.95 -6.35 8.88
C THR A 99 -1.48 -6.21 8.49
N ILE A 100 -1.09 -5.12 7.82
CA ILE A 100 0.29 -4.84 7.45
C ILE A 100 1.17 -4.72 8.70
N ILE A 101 0.72 -3.96 9.71
CA ILE A 101 1.45 -3.75 10.96
C ILE A 101 1.52 -5.05 11.76
N TYR A 102 0.45 -5.83 11.84
CA TYR A 102 0.45 -7.13 12.51
C TYR A 102 1.48 -8.09 11.90
N LEU A 103 1.52 -8.19 10.57
CA LEU A 103 2.47 -9.03 9.85
C LEU A 103 3.92 -8.59 10.06
N HIS A 104 4.14 -7.29 10.24
CA HIS A 104 5.46 -6.71 10.47
C HIS A 104 5.91 -6.84 11.93
N ASP A 105 5.19 -6.22 12.86
CA ASP A 105 5.61 -6.06 14.25
C ASP A 105 5.43 -7.33 15.06
N VAL A 106 4.34 -8.06 14.84
CA VAL A 106 3.95 -9.20 15.68
C VAL A 106 4.43 -10.52 15.09
N VAL A 107 4.17 -10.73 13.80
CA VAL A 107 4.57 -11.96 13.11
C VAL A 107 6.03 -11.91 12.71
N GLY A 108 6.56 -10.72 12.40
CA GLY A 108 7.95 -10.57 11.97
C GLY A 108 8.23 -11.20 10.60
N VAL A 109 7.25 -11.20 9.68
CA VAL A 109 7.35 -11.86 8.36
C VAL A 109 8.62 -11.42 7.64
N GLN A 110 9.53 -12.34 7.34
CA GLN A 110 10.74 -12.03 6.57
C GLN A 110 10.60 -12.48 5.11
N ASP A 111 9.88 -13.58 4.88
CA ASP A 111 9.76 -14.19 3.57
C ASP A 111 8.39 -14.88 3.35
N LYS A 112 8.26 -15.54 2.20
CA LYS A 112 7.05 -16.27 1.81
C LYS A 112 6.71 -17.44 2.75
N TYR A 113 7.67 -18.05 3.41
CA TYR A 113 7.41 -19.18 4.31
C TYR A 113 6.64 -18.73 5.55
N ASP A 114 6.89 -17.51 6.04
CA ASP A 114 6.12 -16.93 7.14
C ASP A 114 4.67 -16.63 6.72
N LEU A 115 4.45 -16.12 5.50
CA LEU A 115 3.11 -15.86 4.97
C LEU A 115 2.30 -17.14 4.76
N MET A 116 2.93 -18.21 4.29
CA MET A 116 2.28 -19.50 4.05
C MET A 116 1.67 -20.12 5.32
N ARG A 117 2.09 -19.70 6.52
CA ARG A 117 1.50 -20.17 7.79
C ARG A 117 0.03 -19.76 7.96
N PHE A 118 -0.42 -18.76 7.21
CA PHE A 118 -1.81 -18.29 7.22
C PHE A 118 -2.68 -18.96 6.15
N ASP A 119 -2.14 -19.87 5.34
CA ASP A 119 -2.92 -20.62 4.37
C ASP A 119 -3.80 -21.66 5.10
N SER A 120 -5.12 -21.46 5.10
CA SER A 120 -6.07 -22.48 5.59
C SER A 120 -6.36 -23.58 4.58
N SER A 121 -6.11 -23.33 3.29
CA SER A 121 -6.51 -24.25 2.22
C SER A 121 -5.50 -25.38 1.96
N GLY A 122 -4.24 -25.17 2.37
CA GLY A 122 -3.14 -26.05 2.00
C GLY A 122 -2.81 -26.03 0.50
N ALA A 123 -3.43 -25.12 -0.27
CA ALA A 123 -3.24 -24.99 -1.71
C ALA A 123 -2.06 -24.06 -2.07
N VAL A 124 -1.53 -23.30 -1.11
CA VAL A 124 -0.43 -22.36 -1.36
C VAL A 124 0.90 -23.11 -1.36
N SER A 125 1.70 -22.87 -2.40
CA SER A 125 3.06 -23.40 -2.50
C SER A 125 4.08 -22.28 -2.72
N THR A 126 5.34 -22.55 -2.38
CA THR A 126 6.43 -21.57 -2.49
C THR A 126 6.66 -21.06 -3.91
N GLY A 127 6.27 -21.83 -4.93
CA GLY A 127 6.38 -21.45 -6.34
C GLY A 127 5.32 -20.46 -6.80
N MET A 128 4.34 -20.13 -5.96
CA MET A 128 3.32 -19.10 -6.25
C MET A 128 3.77 -17.69 -5.85
N PHE A 129 4.93 -17.57 -5.21
CA PHE A 129 5.56 -16.30 -4.83
C PHE A 129 6.82 -16.12 -5.67
N ASP A 130 6.73 -15.25 -6.66
CA ASP A 130 7.84 -14.93 -7.56
C ASP A 130 8.85 -14.00 -6.89
N GLU A 131 8.39 -13.10 -6.02
CA GLU A 131 9.26 -12.15 -5.32
C GLU A 131 10.17 -12.80 -4.29
N THR A 132 11.35 -12.20 -4.13
CA THR A 132 12.34 -12.57 -3.09
C THR A 132 12.44 -11.52 -1.99
N TRP A 133 11.49 -10.59 -1.96
CA TRP A 133 11.37 -9.51 -0.99
C TRP A 133 9.98 -9.51 -0.37
N ARG A 134 9.80 -8.76 0.72
CA ARG A 134 8.53 -8.68 1.43
C ARG A 134 7.51 -7.88 0.61
N ARG A 135 6.43 -8.53 0.16
CA ARG A 135 5.36 -7.93 -0.63
C ARG A 135 3.99 -8.28 -0.03
N PHE A 136 3.18 -7.27 0.26
CA PHE A 136 1.82 -7.43 0.76
C PHE A 136 0.82 -6.81 -0.22
N VAL A 137 -0.20 -7.57 -0.60
CA VAL A 137 -1.27 -7.10 -1.48
C VAL A 137 -2.53 -6.83 -0.66
N VAL A 138 -3.11 -5.66 -0.82
CA VAL A 138 -4.37 -5.24 -0.21
C VAL A 138 -5.41 -5.07 -1.32
N LYS A 139 -6.41 -5.94 -1.32
CA LYS A 139 -7.52 -5.87 -2.26
C LYS A 139 -8.55 -4.87 -1.76
N MET A 140 -8.84 -3.81 -2.50
CA MET A 140 -9.87 -2.82 -2.13
C MET A 140 -10.66 -2.35 -3.34
N ALA A 141 -11.98 -2.25 -3.21
CA ALA A 141 -12.85 -1.72 -4.27
C ALA A 141 -12.40 -0.32 -4.76
N THR A 142 -12.58 -0.03 -6.04
CA THR A 142 -12.30 1.30 -6.59
C THR A 142 -13.20 2.34 -5.93
N GLY A 143 -12.62 3.45 -5.46
CA GLY A 143 -13.36 4.48 -4.71
C GLY A 143 -13.35 4.29 -3.19
N SER A 144 -12.91 3.14 -2.66
CA SER A 144 -12.92 2.89 -1.20
C SER A 144 -11.75 3.53 -0.43
N GLY A 145 -10.97 4.43 -1.05
CA GLY A 145 -9.88 5.17 -0.42
C GLY A 145 -8.53 4.45 -0.33
N LYS A 146 -8.07 3.82 -1.43
CA LYS A 146 -6.74 3.19 -1.53
C LYS A 146 -5.60 4.15 -1.15
N THR A 147 -5.65 5.40 -1.61
CA THR A 147 -4.63 6.42 -1.30
C THR A 147 -4.52 6.70 0.20
N LYS A 148 -5.64 6.64 0.95
CA LYS A 148 -5.63 6.82 2.41
C LYS A 148 -4.89 5.68 3.10
N VAL A 149 -5.04 4.44 2.64
CA VAL A 149 -4.26 3.31 3.17
C VAL A 149 -2.77 3.50 2.92
N LEU A 150 -2.40 3.93 1.70
CA LEU A 150 -1.00 4.21 1.38
C LEU A 150 -0.40 5.33 2.25
N SER A 151 -1.16 6.40 2.54
CA SER A 151 -0.68 7.48 3.41
C SER A 151 -0.47 7.00 4.85
N LEU A 152 -1.36 6.18 5.40
CA LEU A 152 -1.19 5.59 6.73
C LEU A 152 0.05 4.69 6.81
N VAL A 153 0.25 3.80 5.82
CA VAL A 153 1.42 2.91 5.76
C VAL A 153 2.72 3.71 5.63
N LEU A 154 2.72 4.76 4.79
CA LEU A 154 3.88 5.63 4.62
C LEU A 154 4.24 6.34 5.93
N ALA A 155 3.26 6.94 6.60
CA ALA A 155 3.47 7.60 7.89
C ALA A 155 4.01 6.62 8.93
N TRP A 156 3.43 5.41 9.02
CA TRP A 156 3.92 4.35 9.90
C TRP A 156 5.37 3.99 9.62
N SER A 157 5.75 3.78 8.35
CA SER A 157 7.12 3.44 7.97
C SER A 157 8.14 4.45 8.48
N ILE A 158 7.82 5.75 8.35
CA ILE A 158 8.71 6.83 8.80
C ILE A 158 8.90 6.77 10.30
N TYR A 159 7.81 6.81 11.06
CA TYR A 159 7.92 6.90 12.52
C TYR A 159 8.48 5.62 13.10
N HIS A 160 8.09 4.46 12.58
CA HIS A 160 8.67 3.20 13.02
C HIS A 160 10.19 3.20 12.79
N LYS A 161 10.67 3.71 11.64
CA LYS A 161 12.12 3.86 11.39
C LYS A 161 12.80 4.95 12.24
N LEU A 162 12.11 6.01 12.61
CA LEU A 162 12.67 7.09 13.43
C LEU A 162 12.72 6.75 14.92
N TYR A 163 11.72 6.03 15.42
CA TYR A 163 11.49 5.87 16.85
C TYR A 163 11.80 4.47 17.38
N GLU A 164 11.86 3.45 16.51
CA GLU A 164 12.21 2.08 16.87
C GLU A 164 13.63 1.74 16.36
N PRO A 165 14.62 1.52 17.26
CA PRO A 165 16.02 1.34 16.87
C PRO A 165 16.28 0.18 15.89
N GLU A 166 15.54 -0.92 16.05
CA GLU A 166 15.70 -2.14 15.25
C GLU A 166 14.79 -2.17 14.00
N SER A 167 14.20 -1.03 13.64
CA SER A 167 13.29 -0.95 12.50
C SER A 167 13.99 -1.24 11.18
N GLY A 168 13.52 -2.26 10.47
CA GLY A 168 13.88 -2.56 9.09
C GLY A 168 13.14 -1.72 8.04
N LEU A 169 12.28 -0.77 8.45
CA LEU A 169 11.49 0.06 7.54
C LEU A 169 12.32 1.22 6.94
N ALA A 170 11.70 2.01 6.07
CA ALA A 170 12.36 3.06 5.30
C ALA A 170 11.72 4.44 5.48
N ARG A 171 12.49 5.50 5.20
CA ARG A 171 12.01 6.90 5.12
C ARG A 171 12.08 7.47 3.71
N ASN A 172 12.41 6.64 2.72
CA ASN A 172 12.25 6.97 1.30
C ASN A 172 11.19 6.05 0.69
N PHE A 173 10.40 6.61 -0.21
CA PHE A 173 9.22 5.96 -0.78
C PHE A 173 9.23 6.09 -2.29
N LEU A 174 9.01 4.99 -2.99
CA LEU A 174 8.70 4.99 -4.41
C LEU A 174 7.21 4.69 -4.55
N VAL A 175 6.44 5.71 -4.91
CA VAL A 175 4.99 5.61 -5.15
C VAL A 175 4.76 5.49 -6.64
N LEU A 176 4.23 4.34 -7.07
CA LEU A 176 4.06 4.02 -8.48
C LEU A 176 2.58 4.02 -8.88
N ALA A 177 2.30 4.70 -9.98
CA ALA A 177 1.04 4.65 -10.69
C ALA A 177 1.21 3.93 -12.05
N PRO A 178 0.22 3.14 -12.50
CA PRO A 178 0.29 2.44 -13.78
C PRO A 178 0.13 3.38 -14.98
N ASN A 179 -0.66 4.44 -14.83
CA ASN A 179 -0.95 5.40 -15.89
C ASN A 179 -1.01 6.82 -15.33
N ILE A 180 -1.06 7.81 -16.22
CA ILE A 180 -1.04 9.23 -15.87
C ILE A 180 -2.30 9.64 -15.10
N ILE A 181 -3.46 9.03 -15.38
CA ILE A 181 -4.72 9.36 -14.70
C ILE A 181 -4.63 9.01 -13.21
N VAL A 182 -4.11 7.81 -12.89
CA VAL A 182 -3.87 7.41 -11.50
C VAL A 182 -2.78 8.27 -10.87
N LEU A 183 -1.72 8.59 -11.61
CA LEU A 183 -0.64 9.46 -11.14
C LEU A 183 -1.16 10.85 -10.71
N ASP A 184 -1.98 11.49 -11.55
CA ASP A 184 -2.57 12.81 -11.27
C ASP A 184 -3.49 12.78 -10.04
N ARG A 185 -4.26 11.70 -9.84
CA ARG A 185 -5.07 11.51 -8.63
C ARG A 185 -4.21 11.46 -7.37
N ILE A 186 -3.18 10.62 -7.36
CA ILE A 186 -2.28 10.51 -6.20
C ILE A 186 -1.54 11.83 -5.97
N TYR A 187 -1.12 12.49 -7.05
CA TYR A 187 -0.46 13.80 -6.96
C TYR A 187 -1.36 14.83 -6.29
N LYS A 188 -2.64 14.92 -6.67
CA LYS A 188 -3.61 15.82 -6.03
C LYS A 188 -3.74 15.58 -4.52
N ASP A 189 -3.70 14.31 -4.09
CA ASP A 189 -3.76 13.94 -2.67
C ASP A 189 -2.44 14.26 -1.94
N PHE A 190 -1.28 14.08 -2.61
CA PHE A 190 0.05 14.22 -2.00
C PHE A 190 0.64 15.62 -2.11
N GLN A 191 0.15 16.48 -3.01
CA GLN A 191 0.71 17.79 -3.27
C GLN A 191 0.74 18.65 -1.99
N GLY A 192 1.91 19.17 -1.65
CA GLY A 192 2.11 19.92 -0.41
C GLY A 192 1.88 19.09 0.86
N LEU A 193 1.97 17.75 0.75
CA LEU A 193 1.73 16.78 1.82
C LEU A 193 0.35 16.93 2.48
N ARG A 194 -0.64 17.41 1.72
CA ARG A 194 -1.95 17.79 2.26
C ARG A 194 -2.73 16.62 2.87
N ILE A 195 -2.66 15.42 2.29
CA ILE A 195 -3.28 14.22 2.88
C ILE A 195 -2.70 13.89 4.26
N PHE A 196 -1.44 14.24 4.52
CA PHE A 196 -0.80 13.99 5.81
C PHE A 196 -1.07 15.10 6.82
N LEU A 197 -1.06 16.36 6.37
CA LEU A 197 -1.00 17.53 7.24
C LEU A 197 -2.34 18.26 7.41
N LYS A 198 -3.30 18.04 6.52
CA LYS A 198 -4.52 18.87 6.41
C LYS A 198 -5.79 18.06 6.26
N ASP A 199 -5.83 17.17 5.27
CA ASP A 199 -7.11 16.56 4.85
C ASP A 199 -7.53 15.40 5.76
N ASP A 200 -6.56 14.61 6.23
CA ASP A 200 -6.79 13.45 7.08
C ASP A 200 -5.95 13.56 8.37
N PRO A 201 -6.40 12.99 9.50
CA PRO A 201 -5.67 12.99 10.77
C PRO A 201 -4.56 11.93 10.77
N VAL A 202 -3.70 11.90 9.74
CA VAL A 202 -2.64 10.89 9.60
C VAL A 202 -1.56 11.07 10.67
N LEU A 203 -1.24 12.32 11.03
CA LEU A 203 -0.18 12.63 11.99
C LEU A 203 -0.76 13.05 13.35
N PRO A 204 -0.31 12.42 14.45
CA PRO A 204 -0.61 12.88 15.80
C PRO A 204 -0.11 14.30 16.07
N ASP A 205 -0.68 14.94 17.08
CA ASP A 205 -0.15 16.21 17.61
C ASP A 205 1.22 16.00 18.27
N ASN A 206 2.10 17.01 18.22
CA ASN A 206 3.35 16.97 18.98
C ASN A 206 3.05 16.85 20.48
N GLY A 207 3.81 15.99 21.16
CA GLY A 207 3.64 15.68 22.58
C GLY A 207 2.77 14.44 22.85
N VAL A 208 2.00 13.95 21.87
CA VAL A 208 1.31 12.65 22.00
C VAL A 208 2.36 11.55 22.21
N ASP A 209 2.21 10.80 23.30
CA ASP A 209 3.15 9.76 23.75
C ASP A 209 4.62 10.23 23.83
N GLY A 210 4.84 11.53 24.08
CA GLY A 210 6.17 12.11 24.26
C GLY A 210 7.00 12.22 22.97
N ARG A 211 6.36 12.17 21.80
CA ARG A 211 7.02 12.28 20.48
C ARG A 211 6.65 13.58 19.76
N ASN A 212 7.52 14.03 18.86
CA ASN A 212 7.32 15.26 18.07
C ASN A 212 6.85 14.93 16.64
N TRP A 213 5.71 14.23 16.53
CA TRP A 213 5.21 13.67 15.28
C TRP A 213 5.24 14.67 14.11
N ARG A 214 4.58 15.82 14.21
CA ARG A 214 4.52 16.80 13.12
C ARG A 214 5.86 17.44 12.78
N ASP A 215 6.69 17.72 13.79
CA ASP A 215 7.99 18.35 13.57
C ASP A 215 8.97 17.37 12.91
N ASP A 216 8.89 16.10 13.30
CA ASP A 216 9.71 15.01 12.75
C ASP A 216 9.24 14.56 11.35
N PHE A 217 8.04 14.97 10.91
CA PHE A 217 7.49 14.67 9.59
C PHE A 217 8.10 15.54 8.49
N GLN A 218 9.36 15.24 8.16
CA GLN A 218 10.18 16.02 7.23
C GLN A 218 10.31 15.32 5.88
N LEU A 219 9.27 15.39 5.05
CA LEU A 219 9.24 14.78 3.72
C LEU A 219 9.28 15.81 2.59
N THR A 220 9.83 15.40 1.45
CA THR A 220 9.77 16.12 0.18
C THR A 220 9.16 15.22 -0.88
N LEU A 221 8.10 15.71 -1.52
CA LEU A 221 7.50 15.06 -2.70
C LEU A 221 8.28 15.47 -3.94
N HIS A 222 8.84 14.48 -4.64
CA HIS A 222 9.47 14.62 -5.95
C HIS A 222 8.54 14.02 -6.98
N VAL A 223 8.17 14.82 -7.98
CA VAL A 223 7.29 14.38 -9.06
C VAL A 223 8.13 14.19 -10.31
N GLN A 224 8.11 12.97 -10.86
CA GLN A 224 8.71 12.67 -12.15
C GLN A 224 10.19 13.11 -12.27
N ASP A 225 10.53 14.07 -13.14
CA ASP A 225 11.91 14.54 -13.41
C ASP A 225 12.34 15.71 -12.52
N GLU A 226 11.43 16.28 -11.71
CA GLU A 226 11.74 17.38 -10.79
C GLU A 226 12.39 16.84 -9.51
N VAL A 227 13.34 15.92 -9.66
CA VAL A 227 14.00 15.28 -8.54
C VAL A 227 15.19 16.11 -8.10
N ARG A 228 15.08 16.72 -6.92
CA ARG A 228 16.20 17.40 -6.27
C ARG A 228 16.41 16.76 -4.91
N ILE A 229 17.17 15.65 -4.89
CA ILE A 229 17.54 15.03 -3.61
C ILE A 229 18.46 15.99 -2.87
N THR A 230 17.91 16.64 -1.84
CA THR A 230 18.65 17.51 -0.93
C THR A 230 18.99 16.79 0.37
N ARG A 231 18.35 15.65 0.65
CA ARG A 231 18.50 14.86 1.87
C ARG A 231 18.57 13.36 1.54
N PRO A 232 19.41 12.57 2.24
CA PRO A 232 19.51 11.13 2.02
C PRO A 232 18.22 10.36 2.38
N THR A 233 17.38 10.95 3.24
CA THR A 233 16.11 10.38 3.69
C THR A 233 14.99 11.41 3.62
N GLY A 234 13.75 10.94 3.64
CA GLY A 234 12.57 11.80 3.63
C GLY A 234 12.10 12.16 2.23
N ASN A 235 12.27 11.26 1.28
CA ASN A 235 11.91 11.50 -0.12
C ASN A 235 10.71 10.63 -0.52
N ILE A 236 9.68 11.24 -1.10
CA ILE A 236 8.59 10.53 -1.79
C ILE A 236 8.78 10.74 -3.29
N PHE A 237 9.14 9.69 -4.02
CA PHE A 237 9.22 9.69 -5.47
C PHE A 237 7.88 9.23 -6.03
N LEU A 238 7.08 10.18 -6.52
CA LEU A 238 5.81 9.88 -7.17
C LEU A 238 5.99 9.87 -8.69
N THR A 239 5.79 8.70 -9.30
CA THR A 239 6.04 8.53 -10.73
C THR A 239 5.15 7.47 -11.37
N ASN A 240 5.12 7.50 -12.70
CA ASN A 240 4.56 6.41 -13.48
C ASN A 240 5.62 5.30 -13.66
N ILE A 241 5.17 4.05 -13.70
CA ILE A 241 6.04 2.89 -13.83
C ILE A 241 7.00 2.95 -15.04
N HIS A 242 6.57 3.47 -16.20
CA HIS A 242 7.37 3.54 -17.41
C HIS A 242 8.65 4.35 -17.26
N ARG A 243 8.72 5.25 -16.26
CA ARG A 243 9.91 6.06 -15.98
C ARG A 243 10.93 5.35 -15.08
N VAL A 244 10.56 4.24 -14.45
CA VAL A 244 11.43 3.48 -13.54
C VAL A 244 12.15 2.34 -14.26
N TYR A 245 11.64 1.97 -15.44
CA TYR A 245 12.25 1.01 -16.35
C TYR A 245 13.67 1.42 -16.67
N ALA A 246 14.58 0.44 -16.72
CA ALA A 246 15.90 0.68 -17.28
C ALA A 246 15.75 1.07 -18.76
N GLY A 247 16.67 1.87 -19.30
CA GLY A 247 16.54 2.49 -20.63
C GLY A 247 16.28 1.53 -21.80
N ASP A 248 16.56 0.23 -21.64
CA ASP A 248 16.34 -0.82 -22.65
C ASP A 248 15.01 -1.59 -22.48
N ASP A 249 14.26 -1.35 -21.40
CA ASP A 249 13.07 -2.13 -20.99
C ASP A 249 11.73 -1.46 -21.34
N ILE A 250 11.69 -0.44 -22.19
CA ILE A 250 10.45 0.23 -22.60
C ILE A 250 9.67 -0.69 -23.56
N PRO A 251 8.57 -1.35 -23.14
CA PRO A 251 7.77 -2.17 -24.04
C PRO A 251 6.91 -1.22 -24.89
N ALA A 252 6.81 -1.47 -26.20
CA ALA A 252 5.85 -0.77 -27.04
C ALA A 252 4.43 -1.23 -26.67
N SER A 253 3.53 -0.29 -26.33
CA SER A 253 2.11 -0.57 -26.09
C SER A 253 1.23 0.07 -27.17
N PRO A 254 0.22 -0.66 -27.72
CA PRO A 254 -0.75 -0.09 -28.66
C PRO A 254 -1.80 0.83 -28.03
N GLU A 255 -1.91 0.86 -26.70
CA GLU A 255 -2.93 1.64 -25.96
C GLU A 255 -2.48 3.06 -25.58
N ASP A 256 -1.33 3.52 -26.08
CA ASP A 256 -0.76 4.84 -25.78
C ASP A 256 -1.48 5.95 -26.57
N GLU A 257 -2.76 6.19 -26.27
CA GLU A 257 -3.53 7.31 -26.84
C GLU A 257 -3.15 8.66 -26.17
N GLU A 258 -2.26 9.39 -26.85
CA GLU A 258 -2.24 10.86 -27.05
C GLU A 258 -2.39 11.82 -25.86
N THR A 259 -2.00 11.47 -24.64
CA THR A 259 -1.74 12.46 -23.54
C THR A 259 -0.28 12.52 -23.09
N MET A 260 0.59 11.82 -23.83
CA MET A 260 2.01 11.66 -23.61
C MET A 260 2.79 12.99 -23.47
N ASP A 261 2.51 14.00 -24.31
CA ASP A 261 3.40 15.16 -24.44
C ASP A 261 3.38 16.14 -23.24
N TYR A 262 2.27 16.23 -22.50
CA TYR A 262 2.18 17.10 -21.32
C TYR A 262 2.94 16.50 -20.12
N PHE A 263 3.03 15.17 -20.05
CA PHE A 263 3.48 14.44 -18.85
C PHE A 263 4.71 13.55 -19.05
N LEU A 264 5.21 13.35 -20.27
CA LEU A 264 6.49 12.65 -20.54
C LEU A 264 7.64 13.61 -20.82
N GLY A 265 7.34 14.89 -21.03
CA GLY A 265 8.26 15.80 -21.71
C GLY A 265 8.54 15.35 -23.14
N LYS A 266 9.18 16.22 -23.94
CA LYS A 266 9.56 15.86 -25.31
C LYS A 266 10.41 14.59 -25.29
N ARG A 267 10.04 13.61 -26.14
CA ARG A 267 10.92 12.50 -26.55
C ARG A 267 12.30 13.08 -26.89
N PRO A 268 13.41 12.44 -26.47
CA PRO A 268 14.75 12.98 -26.67
C PRO A 268 15.03 13.09 -28.17
N SER A 269 14.82 14.28 -28.73
CA SER A 269 15.38 14.68 -30.01
C SER A 269 16.80 15.16 -29.73
N GLY A 270 17.78 14.34 -30.13
CA GLY A 270 19.15 14.74 -30.43
C GLY A 270 19.83 15.78 -29.54
N ALA A 271 20.81 15.32 -28.76
CA ALA A 271 21.98 16.07 -28.32
C ALA A 271 21.75 17.52 -27.86
N THR A 272 21.34 17.71 -26.60
CA THR A 272 21.64 18.92 -25.84
C THR A 272 22.03 18.54 -24.41
N THR A 273 23.06 19.21 -23.91
CA THR A 273 23.65 19.13 -22.57
C THR A 273 22.72 19.72 -21.50
N ASP A 274 21.51 19.18 -21.38
CA ASP A 274 20.70 19.32 -20.17
C ASP A 274 20.79 18.00 -19.41
N SER A 275 21.39 18.07 -18.23
CA SER A 275 21.54 16.95 -17.31
C SER A 275 20.17 16.55 -16.76
N LYS A 276 19.38 15.83 -17.58
CA LYS A 276 18.16 15.18 -17.12
C LYS A 276 18.55 14.13 -16.09
N VAL A 277 18.08 14.36 -14.87
CA VAL A 277 18.28 13.48 -13.73
C VAL A 277 17.46 12.20 -13.95
N ASP A 278 18.13 11.04 -14.00
CA ASP A 278 17.46 9.75 -14.18
C ASP A 278 16.91 9.27 -12.82
N LEU A 279 15.58 9.36 -12.65
CA LEU A 279 14.88 8.87 -11.46
C LEU A 279 15.17 7.38 -11.21
N GLY A 280 15.28 6.58 -12.26
CA GLY A 280 15.61 5.17 -12.18
C GLY A 280 17.00 4.95 -11.57
N MET A 281 18.00 5.77 -11.90
CA MET A 281 19.32 5.72 -11.26
C MET A 281 19.25 6.18 -9.81
N ILE A 282 18.50 7.24 -9.51
CA ILE A 282 18.33 7.76 -8.16
C ILE A 282 17.75 6.71 -7.22
N VAL A 283 16.64 6.07 -7.61
CA VAL A 283 15.95 5.10 -6.76
C VAL A 283 16.77 3.82 -6.57
N ARG A 284 17.72 3.55 -7.46
CA ARG A 284 18.68 2.44 -7.31
C ARG A 284 19.86 2.78 -6.41
N ASP A 285 20.12 4.07 -6.16
CA ASP A 285 21.26 4.51 -5.36
C ASP A 285 20.90 4.91 -3.91
N ILE A 286 19.63 4.94 -3.54
CA ILE A 286 19.21 5.11 -2.14
C ILE A 286 19.47 3.86 -1.28
N ASP A 287 19.69 4.05 0.02
CA ASP A 287 20.10 2.98 0.95
C ASP A 287 18.92 2.28 1.66
N GLU A 288 17.78 2.98 1.75
CA GLU A 288 16.53 2.47 2.30
C GLU A 288 15.37 2.88 1.38
N LEU A 289 14.46 1.95 1.10
CA LEU A 289 13.30 2.20 0.25
C LEU A 289 12.11 1.32 0.64
N MET A 290 10.92 1.90 0.58
CA MET A 290 9.63 1.22 0.56
C MET A 290 8.95 1.51 -0.78
N VAL A 291 8.33 0.49 -1.39
CA VAL A 291 7.58 0.64 -2.65
C VAL A 291 6.08 0.58 -2.35
N LEU A 292 5.33 1.56 -2.86
CA LEU A 292 3.89 1.68 -2.68
C LEU A 292 3.25 1.77 -4.07
N ASN A 293 2.44 0.78 -4.43
CA ASN A 293 1.82 0.70 -5.76
C ASN A 293 0.31 0.88 -5.65
N ASP A 294 -0.25 1.84 -6.38
CA ASP A 294 -1.69 1.97 -6.57
C ASP A 294 -2.12 1.32 -7.89
N GLU A 295 -3.29 0.68 -7.90
CA GLU A 295 -3.80 -0.12 -9.02
C GLU A 295 -2.80 -1.20 -9.50
N ALA A 296 -2.15 -1.88 -8.57
CA ALA A 296 -1.10 -2.88 -8.83
C ALA A 296 -1.57 -4.18 -9.53
N HIS A 297 -2.78 -4.25 -10.09
CA HIS A 297 -3.22 -5.40 -10.88
C HIS A 297 -2.40 -5.59 -12.17
N HIS A 298 -1.63 -4.58 -12.57
CA HIS A 298 -0.66 -4.67 -13.65
C HIS A 298 0.60 -5.49 -13.29
N ILE A 299 0.83 -5.87 -12.02
CA ILE A 299 2.01 -6.63 -11.57
C ILE A 299 1.64 -8.12 -11.39
N HIS A 300 1.21 -8.78 -12.47
CA HIS A 300 0.69 -10.16 -12.43
C HIS A 300 1.60 -11.22 -13.06
N ASP A 301 2.67 -10.81 -13.75
CA ASP A 301 3.64 -11.69 -14.38
C ASP A 301 5.07 -11.25 -14.02
N PRO A 302 5.93 -12.15 -13.50
CA PRO A 302 7.30 -11.82 -13.12
C PRO A 302 8.19 -11.38 -14.29
N ARG A 303 7.77 -11.63 -15.53
CA ARG A 303 8.46 -11.18 -16.75
C ARG A 303 8.13 -9.73 -17.10
N MET A 304 7.16 -9.11 -16.45
CA MET A 304 6.81 -7.72 -16.71
C MET A 304 7.91 -6.78 -16.26
N ALA A 305 8.15 -5.75 -17.06
CA ALA A 305 9.14 -4.71 -16.79
C ALA A 305 8.93 -4.06 -15.40
N TRP A 306 7.68 -3.96 -14.92
CA TRP A 306 7.38 -3.50 -13.56
C TRP A 306 8.02 -4.39 -12.50
N PHE A 307 7.69 -5.69 -12.51
CA PHE A 307 8.23 -6.64 -11.53
C PHE A 307 9.76 -6.68 -11.61
N LYS A 308 10.32 -6.72 -12.82
CA LYS A 308 11.77 -6.70 -13.05
C LYS A 308 12.45 -5.42 -12.55
N SER A 309 11.80 -4.27 -12.67
CA SER A 309 12.33 -3.01 -12.16
C SER A 309 12.40 -3.01 -10.63
N ILE A 310 11.37 -3.53 -9.94
CA ILE A 310 11.40 -3.67 -8.48
C ILE A 310 12.44 -4.71 -8.06
N GLU A 311 12.55 -5.82 -8.78
CA GLU A 311 13.56 -6.86 -8.55
C GLU A 311 14.98 -6.29 -8.67
N ASP A 312 15.26 -5.48 -9.69
CA ASP A 312 16.56 -4.83 -9.88
C ASP A 312 16.87 -3.82 -8.77
N ILE A 313 15.91 -2.98 -8.37
CA ILE A 313 16.04 -2.08 -7.22
C ILE A 313 16.37 -2.87 -5.95
N HIS A 314 15.63 -3.96 -5.69
CA HIS A 314 15.86 -4.83 -4.54
C HIS A 314 17.25 -5.48 -4.57
N ASN A 315 17.71 -5.95 -5.73
CA ASN A 315 19.03 -6.55 -5.90
C ASN A 315 20.15 -5.53 -5.70
N ARG A 316 19.97 -4.28 -6.12
CA ARG A 316 20.91 -3.18 -5.84
C ARG A 316 21.00 -2.87 -4.35
N LEU A 317 19.88 -2.85 -3.64
CA LEU A 317 19.87 -2.73 -2.17
C LEU A 317 20.62 -3.90 -1.50
N LYS A 318 20.42 -5.13 -1.98
CA LYS A 318 21.16 -6.32 -1.50
C LYS A 318 22.67 -6.20 -1.69
N GLN A 319 23.13 -5.67 -2.82
CA GLN A 319 24.56 -5.42 -3.07
C GLN A 319 25.17 -4.42 -2.07
N LYS A 320 24.35 -3.52 -1.51
CA LYS A 320 24.73 -2.56 -0.47
C LYS A 320 24.58 -3.10 0.96
N GLY A 321 24.18 -4.36 1.14
CA GLY A 321 23.93 -4.96 2.45
C GLY A 321 22.57 -4.60 3.06
N SER A 322 21.65 -4.07 2.26
CA SER A 322 20.28 -3.72 2.65
C SER A 322 19.27 -4.59 1.89
N ALA A 323 17.98 -4.30 2.02
CA ALA A 323 16.92 -4.91 1.24
C ALA A 323 15.77 -3.92 1.08
N LEU A 324 14.89 -4.18 0.10
CA LEU A 324 13.61 -3.47 0.04
C LEU A 324 12.84 -3.75 1.34
N SER A 325 12.50 -2.69 2.07
CA SER A 325 11.91 -2.82 3.41
C SER A 325 10.52 -3.48 3.38
N LEU A 326 9.72 -3.08 2.41
CA LEU A 326 8.38 -3.59 2.14
C LEU A 326 7.92 -3.07 0.77
N GLN A 327 7.16 -3.90 0.05
CA GLN A 327 6.29 -3.48 -1.03
C GLN A 327 4.83 -3.63 -0.59
N VAL A 328 4.03 -2.58 -0.75
CA VAL A 328 2.57 -2.63 -0.55
C VAL A 328 1.86 -2.32 -1.86
N ASP A 329 1.01 -3.25 -2.27
CA ASP A 329 0.21 -3.17 -3.48
C ASP A 329 -1.26 -2.98 -3.11
N VAL A 330 -1.86 -1.84 -3.44
CA VAL A 330 -3.31 -1.64 -3.31
C VAL A 330 -3.96 -1.78 -4.68
N THR A 331 -5.00 -2.62 -4.80
CA THR A 331 -5.65 -2.88 -6.09
C THR A 331 -7.06 -3.42 -5.93
N ALA A 332 -7.96 -3.15 -6.88
CA ALA A 332 -9.31 -3.73 -6.88
C ALA A 332 -9.34 -5.18 -7.39
N THR A 333 -8.37 -5.55 -8.24
CA THR A 333 -8.40 -6.75 -9.06
C THR A 333 -7.06 -7.50 -9.03
N PRO A 334 -6.61 -8.03 -7.87
CA PRO A 334 -5.34 -8.76 -7.76
C PRO A 334 -5.46 -10.16 -8.38
N LYS A 335 -5.49 -10.25 -9.71
CA LYS A 335 -5.63 -11.50 -10.44
C LYS A 335 -4.50 -11.66 -11.44
N HIS A 336 -4.01 -12.88 -11.55
CA HIS A 336 -3.16 -13.33 -12.64
C HIS A 336 -3.96 -13.45 -13.95
N ASN A 337 -3.26 -13.53 -15.08
CA ASN A 337 -3.87 -13.73 -16.40
C ASN A 337 -4.71 -15.01 -16.50
N ASN A 338 -4.38 -16.03 -15.69
CA ASN A 338 -5.14 -17.27 -15.59
C ASN A 338 -6.39 -17.15 -14.67
N GLY A 339 -6.66 -15.96 -14.13
CA GLY A 339 -7.79 -15.67 -13.25
C GLY A 339 -7.57 -15.99 -11.76
N ALA A 340 -6.44 -16.62 -11.39
CA ALA A 340 -6.10 -16.89 -10.01
C ALA A 340 -5.82 -15.59 -9.23
N ILE A 341 -6.21 -15.54 -7.97
CA ILE A 341 -5.94 -14.39 -7.10
C ILE A 341 -4.48 -14.41 -6.64
N PHE A 342 -3.85 -13.25 -6.50
CA PHE A 342 -2.51 -13.13 -5.94
C PHE A 342 -2.47 -13.73 -4.53
N VAL A 343 -1.60 -14.72 -4.33
CA VAL A 343 -1.46 -15.43 -3.04
C VAL A 343 -0.96 -14.50 -1.92
N GLN A 344 -0.27 -13.41 -2.28
CA GLN A 344 0.24 -12.36 -1.41
C GLN A 344 -0.86 -11.44 -0.85
N THR A 345 -2.14 -11.68 -1.18
CA THR A 345 -3.24 -10.84 -0.68
C THR A 345 -3.46 -11.09 0.80
N VAL A 346 -3.21 -10.07 1.61
CA VAL A 346 -3.27 -10.14 3.08
C VAL A 346 -4.55 -9.54 3.66
N ALA A 347 -5.17 -8.61 2.93
CA ALA A 347 -6.45 -8.02 3.29
C ALA A 347 -7.35 -7.89 2.05
N ASP A 348 -8.66 -8.00 2.23
CA ASP A 348 -9.62 -7.81 1.14
C ASP A 348 -10.79 -6.89 1.48
N TYR A 349 -11.34 -6.22 0.48
CA TYR A 349 -12.59 -5.48 0.59
C TYR A 349 -13.24 -5.50 -0.81
N PRO A 350 -14.07 -6.51 -1.10
CA PRO A 350 -14.61 -6.74 -2.42
C PRO A 350 -15.68 -5.71 -2.79
N LEU A 351 -15.86 -5.48 -4.11
CA LEU A 351 -16.84 -4.55 -4.65
C LEU A 351 -18.27 -4.78 -4.13
N VAL A 352 -18.66 -6.04 -3.92
CA VAL A 352 -20.00 -6.38 -3.43
C VAL A 352 -20.25 -5.87 -2.00
N GLU A 353 -19.24 -5.92 -1.13
CA GLU A 353 -19.31 -5.35 0.22
C GLU A 353 -19.35 -3.82 0.15
N ALA A 354 -18.53 -3.23 -0.72
CA ALA A 354 -18.51 -1.78 -0.93
C ALA A 354 -19.84 -1.20 -1.42
N ILE A 355 -20.51 -1.87 -2.36
CA ILE A 355 -21.85 -1.49 -2.83
C ILE A 355 -22.87 -1.62 -1.69
N LYS A 356 -22.83 -2.72 -0.92
CA LYS A 356 -23.76 -2.93 0.21
C LYS A 356 -23.61 -1.86 1.29
N GLN A 357 -22.41 -1.30 1.46
CA GLN A 357 -22.10 -0.25 2.44
C GLN A 357 -22.19 1.18 1.86
N ASN A 358 -22.69 1.35 0.63
CA ASN A 358 -22.78 2.64 -0.06
C ASN A 358 -21.46 3.42 -0.11
N VAL A 359 -20.33 2.71 -0.23
CA VAL A 359 -19.01 3.33 -0.39
C VAL A 359 -18.74 3.70 -1.85
N VAL A 360 -19.34 2.96 -2.79
CA VAL A 360 -19.10 3.05 -4.25
C VAL A 360 -20.37 2.96 -5.04
#